data_AF-A0A358EFW2-F1
#
_entry.id   AF-A0A358EFW2-F1
#
_cell.length_a   1.000
_cell.length_b   1.000
_cell.length_c   1.000
_cell.angle_alpha   90.00
_cell.angle_beta   90.00
_cell.angle_gamma   90.00
#
_symmetry.space_group_name_H-M   'P 1'
#
loop_
_entity.id
_entity.type
_entity.pdbx_description
1 polymer ?
#
loop_
_entity_poly.entity_id
_entity_poly.type
_entity_poly.pdbx_seq_one_letter_code
_entity_poly.pdbx_strand_id
1 'polypeptide(L)'
;NGGARPYNLNYQCTSHYDSAIELTLLCDDEIFPAIDAKLEIENMMAWYYSRGDEEEWNTGGSQVRIGRNYGGMVNSVGILFEAPRQELEVGARAGYLGYLAVAEWVVANAEHLVSTVEEARAETISMGAEPRGQIAVEMEYAAEDYPVDYVIVRGGDFNDQPAMPVDTIEVTGARLMKKPVAVTLRDRPWAYVLPRDAEDAVALLLRHDITVEQLLEPVTLEVQAYTVAGVEHERQYNHQAVTRIQVGDVITQTRDFPAGTYVVPTSQYLGRLVAHMLEVETEDNVVYWNRMDAWIPRPGSTSGGEPAIAPIYKIMTPTILSSSLVEPR
;
A
#
# COMPACT_ATOMS: atom_id res chain seq x y z
N ASN A 1 13.53 11.62 -15.00
CA ASN A 1 13.25 11.36 -13.58
C ASN A 1 12.14 12.29 -13.15
N GLY A 2 11.22 11.75 -12.35
CA GLY A 2 10.16 12.54 -11.73
C GLY A 2 10.74 13.45 -10.64
N GLY A 3 9.88 13.99 -9.79
CA GLY A 3 10.27 14.93 -8.75
C GLY A 3 10.29 16.37 -9.25
N ALA A 4 10.57 17.29 -8.34
CA ALA A 4 10.43 18.72 -8.58
C ALA A 4 11.73 19.46 -8.33
N ARG A 5 12.05 20.36 -9.27
CA ARG A 5 13.07 21.39 -9.09
C ARG A 5 12.53 22.47 -8.13
N PRO A 6 13.38 23.12 -7.34
CA PRO A 6 14.85 23.14 -7.43
C PRO A 6 15.58 22.07 -6.60
N TYR A 7 14.87 21.11 -6.02
CA TYR A 7 15.44 20.10 -5.13
C TYR A 7 16.40 19.15 -5.86
N ASN A 8 17.49 18.79 -5.17
CA ASN A 8 18.48 17.84 -5.67
C ASN A 8 18.08 16.40 -5.38
N LEU A 9 17.35 16.18 -4.30
CA LEU A 9 16.80 14.90 -3.91
C LEU A 9 15.36 15.08 -3.45
N ASN A 10 14.42 14.32 -3.98
CA ASN A 10 13.11 14.17 -3.39
C ASN A 10 13.01 12.86 -2.63
N TYR A 11 12.31 12.88 -1.50
CA TYR A 11 12.05 11.69 -0.69
C TYR A 11 10.57 11.50 -0.39
N GLN A 12 10.15 10.28 -0.09
CA GLN A 12 8.84 10.03 0.51
C GLN A 12 8.86 8.68 1.23
N CYS A 13 8.23 8.59 2.39
CA CYS A 13 8.08 7.34 3.13
C CYS A 13 6.76 6.65 2.74
N THR A 14 6.38 5.58 3.44
CA THR A 14 5.01 5.06 3.34
C THR A 14 4.00 6.15 3.68
N SER A 15 2.94 6.23 2.89
CA SER A 15 1.84 7.18 3.10
C SER A 15 0.50 6.51 2.80
N HIS A 16 0.40 5.20 3.04
CA HIS A 16 -0.85 4.44 2.94
C HIS A 16 -1.55 4.38 4.30
N TYR A 17 -2.88 4.51 4.31
CA TYR A 17 -3.69 4.56 5.54
C TYR A 17 -3.47 3.37 6.48
N ASP A 18 -3.41 2.15 5.93
CA ASP A 18 -3.29 0.91 6.73
C ASP A 18 -1.87 0.62 7.26
N SER A 19 -0.86 1.39 6.86
CA SER A 19 0.50 1.26 7.43
C SER A 19 0.52 1.74 8.88
N ALA A 20 1.42 1.19 9.71
CA ALA A 20 1.66 1.76 11.03
C ALA A 20 2.19 3.20 10.88
N ILE A 21 1.48 4.17 11.45
CA ILE A 21 1.76 5.61 11.25
C ILE A 21 3.13 5.99 11.79
N GLU A 22 3.60 5.29 12.81
CA GLU A 22 4.91 5.45 13.44
C GLU A 22 6.05 5.25 12.43
N LEU A 23 5.87 4.41 11.41
CA LEU A 23 6.85 4.22 10.34
C LEU A 23 6.97 5.48 9.45
N THR A 24 5.86 6.15 9.21
CA THR A 24 5.82 7.42 8.48
C THR A 24 6.42 8.54 9.33
N LEU A 25 6.03 8.65 10.60
CA LEU A 25 6.55 9.66 11.52
C LEU A 25 8.06 9.54 11.73
N LEU A 26 8.59 8.32 11.83
CA LEU A 26 10.03 8.09 11.92
C LEU A 26 10.79 8.68 10.72
N CYS A 27 10.21 8.54 9.53
CA CYS A 27 10.76 9.17 8.33
C CYS A 27 10.67 10.69 8.39
N ASP A 28 9.46 11.21 8.63
CA ASP A 28 9.13 12.62 8.50
C ASP A 28 9.80 13.49 9.57
N ASP A 29 9.85 13.00 10.81
CA ASP A 29 10.30 13.77 11.97
C ASP A 29 11.79 13.57 12.27
N GLU A 30 12.40 12.49 11.77
CA GLU A 30 13.78 12.13 12.15
C GLU A 30 14.70 11.88 10.93
N ILE A 31 14.35 10.96 10.03
CA ILE A 31 15.25 10.56 8.94
C ILE A 31 15.36 11.66 7.87
N PHE A 32 14.24 12.28 7.47
CA PHE A 32 14.22 13.33 6.46
C PHE A 32 14.96 14.60 6.93
N PRO A 33 14.76 15.09 8.16
CA PRO A 33 15.61 16.17 8.69
C PRO A 33 17.10 15.83 8.70
N ALA A 34 17.49 14.58 8.96
CA ALA A 34 18.89 14.15 8.90
C ALA A 34 19.45 14.16 7.46
N ILE A 35 18.63 13.82 6.47
CA ILE A 35 18.97 13.94 5.04
C ILE A 35 19.13 15.41 4.67
N ASP A 36 18.17 16.26 5.04
CA ASP A 36 18.20 17.70 4.75
C ASP A 36 19.49 18.33 5.28
N ALA A 37 19.82 18.08 6.56
CA ALA A 37 21.04 18.56 7.18
C ALA A 37 22.32 18.05 6.47
N LYS A 38 22.31 16.82 5.93
CA LYS A 38 23.45 16.27 5.20
C LYS A 38 23.64 16.94 3.84
N LEU A 39 22.56 17.18 3.10
CA LEU A 39 22.60 17.82 1.80
C LEU A 39 22.96 19.31 1.91
N GLU A 40 22.50 19.99 2.96
CA GLU A 40 22.77 21.41 3.19
C GLU A 40 24.28 21.71 3.32
N ILE A 41 25.09 20.77 3.82
CA ILE A 41 26.56 20.88 3.88
C ILE A 41 27.18 21.17 2.49
N GLU A 42 26.53 20.69 1.42
CA GLU A 42 26.96 20.91 0.04
C GLU A 42 26.06 21.89 -0.72
N ASN A 43 25.26 22.69 0.00
CA ASN A 43 24.27 23.62 -0.56
C ASN A 43 23.26 22.92 -1.49
N MET A 44 22.91 21.67 -1.17
CA MET A 44 21.87 20.92 -1.86
C MET A 44 20.60 20.92 -1.04
N MET A 45 19.46 20.82 -1.72
CA MET A 45 18.14 20.80 -1.07
C MET A 45 17.46 19.46 -1.28
N ALA A 46 16.73 19.01 -0.26
CA ALA A 46 15.77 17.93 -0.39
C ALA A 46 14.37 18.36 0.05
N TRP A 47 13.37 17.62 -0.44
CA TRP A 47 11.96 17.84 -0.08
C TRP A 47 11.10 16.65 -0.47
N TYR A 48 9.85 16.63 -0.01
CA TYR A 48 8.91 15.57 -0.37
C TYR A 48 8.77 15.40 -1.89
N TYR A 49 8.80 14.17 -2.38
CA TYR A 49 8.25 13.84 -3.69
C TYR A 49 6.74 14.15 -3.65
N SER A 50 6.11 14.83 -4.61
CA SER A 50 6.52 14.90 -6.02
C SER A 50 6.68 16.30 -6.61
N ARG A 51 5.74 17.23 -6.35
CA ARG A 51 5.69 18.57 -6.96
C ARG A 51 4.71 19.46 -6.19
N GLY A 52 4.86 20.77 -6.31
CA GLY A 52 3.90 21.75 -5.80
C GLY A 52 3.65 22.90 -6.76
N ASP A 53 2.73 23.77 -6.37
CA ASP A 53 2.40 25.03 -7.03
C ASP A 53 2.40 26.19 -6.00
N GLU A 54 1.66 27.28 -6.22
CA GLU A 54 1.65 28.40 -5.27
C GLU A 54 0.70 28.17 -4.07
N GLU A 55 -0.11 27.11 -4.09
CA GLU A 55 -1.14 26.82 -3.08
C GLU A 55 -0.84 25.53 -2.29
N GLU A 56 -0.29 24.51 -2.94
CA GLU A 56 -0.10 23.19 -2.33
C GLU A 56 1.05 22.35 -2.91
N TRP A 57 1.58 21.48 -2.07
CA TRP A 57 2.53 20.43 -2.44
C TRP A 57 1.84 19.06 -2.48
N ASN A 58 1.94 18.38 -3.62
CA ASN A 58 1.34 17.09 -3.88
C ASN A 58 2.38 15.95 -3.83
N THR A 59 2.09 14.95 -3.00
CA THR A 59 2.98 13.79 -2.82
C THR A 59 2.71 12.64 -3.81
N GLY A 60 3.57 11.63 -3.82
CA GLY A 60 3.38 10.42 -4.63
C GLY A 60 2.19 9.58 -4.15
N GLY A 61 1.61 8.80 -5.06
CA GLY A 61 0.37 8.03 -4.83
C GLY A 61 0.46 6.95 -3.75
N SER A 62 -0.70 6.54 -3.23
CA SER A 62 -0.84 5.60 -2.10
C SER A 62 -0.72 4.12 -2.48
N GLN A 63 -0.69 3.76 -3.75
CA GLN A 63 -0.77 2.35 -4.19
C GLN A 63 0.26 1.46 -3.50
N VAL A 64 -0.18 0.30 -2.99
CA VAL A 64 0.67 -0.65 -2.26
C VAL A 64 1.72 -1.29 -3.17
N ARG A 65 1.48 -1.41 -4.49
CA ARG A 65 2.54 -1.85 -5.43
C ARG A 65 3.76 -0.94 -5.46
N ILE A 66 3.66 0.29 -4.96
CA ILE A 66 4.80 1.20 -4.89
C ILE A 66 5.66 0.82 -3.69
N GLY A 67 6.96 0.56 -3.93
CA GLY A 67 7.86 -0.07 -2.95
C GLY A 67 7.89 0.56 -1.54
N ARG A 68 7.75 1.89 -1.44
CA ARG A 68 7.69 2.56 -0.12
C ARG A 68 6.43 2.22 0.67
N ASN A 69 5.27 2.13 -0.02
CA ASN A 69 4.00 1.77 0.60
C ASN A 69 3.96 0.26 0.87
N TYR A 70 4.48 -0.57 -0.05
CA TYR A 70 4.69 -1.99 0.21
C TYR A 70 5.52 -2.20 1.49
N GLY A 71 6.62 -1.45 1.63
CA GLY A 71 7.45 -1.44 2.84
C GLY A 71 6.63 -1.23 4.12
N GLY A 72 5.78 -0.20 4.14
CA GLY A 72 4.88 0.07 5.26
C GLY A 72 3.88 -1.06 5.52
N MET A 73 3.32 -1.66 4.48
CA MET A 73 2.37 -2.78 4.58
C MET A 73 2.99 -4.07 5.12
N VAL A 74 4.29 -4.25 4.93
CA VAL A 74 5.06 -5.35 5.53
C VAL A 74 5.77 -4.92 6.82
N ASN A 75 5.33 -3.84 7.46
CA ASN A 75 5.88 -3.31 8.71
C ASN A 75 7.41 -3.08 8.63
N SER A 76 7.83 -2.33 7.62
CA SER A 76 9.21 -1.91 7.42
C SER A 76 9.26 -0.46 6.95
N VAL A 77 10.37 0.22 7.21
CA VAL A 77 10.58 1.58 6.71
C VAL A 77 10.96 1.51 5.24
N GLY A 78 10.05 1.94 4.37
CA GLY A 78 10.29 2.08 2.94
C GLY A 78 10.44 3.55 2.56
N ILE A 79 11.56 3.91 1.94
CA ILE A 79 11.83 5.29 1.48
C ILE A 79 12.03 5.27 -0.03
N LEU A 80 11.30 6.14 -0.72
CA LEU A 80 11.56 6.51 -2.10
C LEU A 80 12.59 7.63 -2.11
N PHE A 81 13.61 7.51 -2.97
CA PHE A 81 14.48 8.60 -3.38
C PHE A 81 14.34 8.83 -4.87
N GLU A 82 14.10 10.07 -5.26
CA GLU A 82 14.06 10.48 -6.67
C GLU A 82 14.97 11.69 -6.82
N ALA A 83 16.00 11.61 -7.66
CA ALA A 83 16.77 12.78 -8.05
C ALA A 83 16.07 13.43 -9.26
N PRO A 84 15.54 14.67 -9.14
CA PRO A 84 14.90 15.36 -10.26
C PRO A 84 15.86 15.55 -11.42
N ARG A 85 15.32 15.93 -12.58
CA ARG A 85 16.15 16.18 -13.76
C ARG A 85 17.17 17.30 -13.47
N GLN A 86 18.43 16.90 -13.43
CA GLN A 86 19.59 17.75 -13.14
C GLN A 86 20.85 17.13 -13.77
N GLU A 87 22.00 17.79 -13.63
CA GLU A 87 23.29 17.23 -14.06
C GLU A 87 23.57 15.91 -13.33
N LEU A 88 24.05 14.91 -14.09
CA LEU A 88 24.20 13.54 -13.59
C LEU A 88 25.05 13.47 -12.31
N GLU A 89 26.15 14.22 -12.27
CA GLU A 89 27.06 14.27 -11.12
C GLU A 89 26.37 14.85 -9.87
N VAL A 90 25.54 15.88 -10.04
CA VAL A 90 24.79 16.50 -8.93
C VAL A 90 23.75 15.54 -8.39
N GLY A 91 22.95 14.92 -9.27
CA GLY A 91 21.95 13.94 -8.86
C GLY A 91 22.57 12.71 -8.19
N ALA A 92 23.70 12.23 -8.70
CA ALA A 92 24.44 11.12 -8.10
C ALA A 92 25.00 11.49 -6.72
N ARG A 93 25.53 12.71 -6.55
CA ARG A 93 26.03 13.21 -5.27
C ARG A 93 24.90 13.36 -4.25
N ALA A 94 23.76 13.95 -4.64
CA ALA A 94 22.60 14.10 -3.78
C ALA A 94 22.04 12.73 -3.33
N GLY A 95 21.92 11.77 -4.25
CA GLY A 95 21.53 10.40 -3.92
C GLY A 95 22.52 9.73 -2.94
N TYR A 96 23.82 9.86 -3.18
CA TYR A 96 24.85 9.34 -2.26
C TYR A 96 24.73 9.93 -0.85
N LEU A 97 24.57 11.24 -0.74
CA LEU A 97 24.41 11.92 0.55
C LEU A 97 23.12 11.48 1.26
N GLY A 98 22.01 11.33 0.52
CA GLY A 98 20.76 10.80 1.06
C GLY A 98 20.91 9.40 1.63
N TYR A 99 21.52 8.46 0.88
CA TYR A 99 21.77 7.10 1.38
C TYR A 99 22.74 7.09 2.58
N LEU A 100 23.78 7.92 2.56
CA LEU A 100 24.72 8.02 3.67
C LEU A 100 24.04 8.55 4.94
N ALA A 101 23.20 9.58 4.81
CA ALA A 101 22.45 10.14 5.94
C ALA A 101 21.52 9.10 6.57
N VAL A 102 20.80 8.32 5.76
CA VAL A 102 19.98 7.21 6.27
C VAL A 102 20.85 6.18 6.99
N ALA A 103 21.96 5.74 6.39
CA ALA A 103 22.83 4.74 7.01
C ALA A 103 23.41 5.21 8.35
N GLU A 104 23.87 6.46 8.43
CA GLU A 104 24.37 7.07 9.67
C GLU A 104 23.27 7.19 10.73
N TRP A 105 22.07 7.64 10.34
CA TRP A 105 20.93 7.74 11.24
C TRP A 105 20.54 6.36 11.78
N VAL A 106 20.50 5.32 10.93
CA VAL A 106 20.20 3.94 11.33
C VAL A 106 21.23 3.43 12.33
N VAL A 107 22.53 3.67 12.10
CA VAL A 107 23.57 3.25 13.05
C VAL A 107 23.44 3.97 14.39
N ALA A 108 23.10 5.26 14.38
CA ALA A 108 22.92 6.04 15.60
C ALA A 108 21.65 5.69 16.37
N ASN A 109 20.59 5.23 15.68
CA ASN A 109 19.25 5.03 16.23
C ASN A 109 18.74 3.58 16.05
N ALA A 110 19.66 2.60 15.99
CA ALA A 110 19.33 1.22 15.63
C ALA A 110 18.28 0.59 16.56
N GLU A 111 18.39 0.81 17.87
CA GLU A 111 17.44 0.28 18.86
C GLU A 111 16.03 0.86 18.62
N HIS A 112 15.93 2.17 18.43
CA HIS A 112 14.67 2.88 18.17
C HIS A 112 13.99 2.38 16.89
N LEU A 113 14.74 2.32 15.78
CA LEU A 113 14.22 1.79 14.51
C LEU A 113 13.70 0.35 14.66
N VAL A 114 14.48 -0.51 15.31
CA VAL A 114 14.12 -1.92 15.50
C VAL A 114 12.88 -2.02 16.39
N SER A 115 12.79 -1.27 17.49
CA SER A 115 11.60 -1.31 18.35
C SER A 115 10.35 -0.83 17.62
N THR A 116 10.42 0.26 16.85
CA THR A 116 9.26 0.74 16.08
C THR A 116 8.77 -0.29 15.07
N VAL A 117 9.70 -0.97 14.38
CA VAL A 117 9.36 -2.06 13.46
C VAL A 117 8.72 -3.23 14.20
N GLU A 118 9.33 -3.71 15.28
CA GLU A 118 8.80 -4.85 16.06
C GLU A 118 7.43 -4.56 16.70
N GLU A 119 7.19 -3.32 17.12
CA GLU A 119 5.87 -2.89 17.63
C GLU A 119 4.81 -2.93 16.53
N ALA A 120 5.10 -2.40 15.34
CA ALA A 120 4.19 -2.47 14.19
C ALA A 120 3.86 -3.93 13.80
N ARG A 121 4.86 -4.82 13.91
CA ARG A 121 4.71 -6.27 13.68
C ARG A 121 3.80 -6.91 14.70
N ALA A 122 4.08 -6.70 15.98
CA ALA A 122 3.30 -7.25 17.08
C ALA A 122 1.84 -6.77 17.01
N GLU A 123 1.63 -5.49 16.69
CA GLU A 123 0.30 -4.94 16.49
C GLU A 123 -0.43 -5.61 15.31
N THR A 124 0.24 -5.83 14.17
CA THR A 124 -0.35 -6.53 13.01
C THR A 124 -0.90 -7.90 13.42
N ILE A 125 -0.08 -8.67 14.13
CA ILE A 125 -0.42 -10.02 14.57
C ILE A 125 -1.59 -9.98 15.56
N SER A 126 -1.54 -9.06 16.53
CA SER A 126 -2.60 -8.84 17.51
C SER A 126 -3.93 -8.48 16.83
N MET A 127 -3.93 -7.58 15.85
CA MET A 127 -5.14 -7.16 15.14
C MET A 127 -5.81 -8.30 14.37
N GLY A 128 -5.03 -9.28 13.89
CA GLY A 128 -5.59 -10.47 13.24
C GLY A 128 -6.00 -11.57 14.21
N ALA A 129 -5.32 -11.71 15.36
CA ALA A 129 -5.64 -12.72 16.37
C ALA A 129 -7.00 -12.42 17.02
N GLU A 130 -7.19 -11.15 17.35
CA GLU A 130 -8.44 -10.58 17.82
C GLU A 130 -8.94 -9.65 16.72
N PRO A 131 -9.71 -10.15 15.72
CA PRO A 131 -10.05 -9.42 14.51
C PRO A 131 -10.67 -8.05 14.85
N ARG A 132 -9.82 -7.02 14.80
CA ARG A 132 -10.13 -5.64 15.18
C ARG A 132 -9.52 -4.67 14.19
N GLY A 133 -10.08 -3.47 14.19
CA GLY A 133 -9.72 -2.44 13.23
C GLY A 133 -10.37 -2.67 11.87
N GLN A 134 -10.16 -1.69 11.00
CA GLN A 134 -10.71 -1.67 9.66
C GLN A 134 -9.58 -1.57 8.64
N ILE A 135 -9.91 -1.91 7.40
CA ILE A 135 -9.02 -1.92 6.24
C ILE A 135 -9.53 -0.81 5.31
N ALA A 136 -8.67 0.12 4.93
CA ALA A 136 -8.99 1.08 3.88
C ALA A 136 -8.95 0.40 2.52
N VAL A 137 -10.13 0.12 1.97
CA VAL A 137 -10.26 -0.40 0.59
C VAL A 137 -10.23 0.72 -0.43
N GLU A 138 -10.55 1.95 0.01
CA GLU A 138 -10.41 3.17 -0.76
C GLU A 138 -9.89 4.28 0.15
N MET A 139 -8.96 5.08 -0.35
CA MET A 139 -8.39 6.21 0.38
C MET A 139 -7.99 7.34 -0.56
N GLU A 140 -7.88 8.53 0.00
CA GLU A 140 -7.40 9.74 -0.68
C GLU A 140 -6.36 10.48 0.17
N TYR A 141 -5.73 11.50 -0.42
CA TYR A 141 -4.88 12.43 0.32
C TYR A 141 -5.63 13.71 0.66
N ALA A 142 -5.59 14.06 1.94
CA ALA A 142 -5.96 15.37 2.43
C ALA A 142 -4.71 16.22 2.73
N ALA A 143 -4.92 17.49 3.01
CA ALA A 143 -3.89 18.36 3.55
C ALA A 143 -3.50 17.89 4.96
N GLU A 144 -2.21 17.92 5.27
CA GLU A 144 -1.72 17.85 6.64
C GLU A 144 -2.27 19.00 7.48
N ASP A 145 -2.33 18.80 8.80
CA ASP A 145 -2.89 19.78 9.73
C ASP A 145 -1.94 20.96 10.01
N TYR A 146 -0.76 20.96 9.38
CA TYR A 146 0.25 22.02 9.46
C TYR A 146 0.61 22.54 8.05
N PRO A 147 0.87 23.84 7.91
CA PRO A 147 1.35 24.40 6.66
C PRO A 147 2.82 24.06 6.45
N VAL A 148 3.28 24.18 5.21
CA VAL A 148 4.67 24.02 4.84
C VAL A 148 5.15 25.17 3.94
N ASP A 149 6.45 25.39 3.98
CA ASP A 149 7.16 26.33 3.10
C ASP A 149 8.01 25.52 2.13
N TYR A 150 8.02 25.91 0.86
CA TYR A 150 8.81 25.23 -0.18
C TYR A 150 9.14 26.17 -1.32
N VAL A 151 10.01 25.72 -2.22
CA VAL A 151 10.42 26.47 -3.40
C VAL A 151 9.94 25.76 -4.64
N ILE A 152 9.35 26.51 -5.57
CA ILE A 152 8.98 26.02 -6.90
C ILE A 152 9.77 26.73 -7.98
N VAL A 153 10.00 26.05 -9.09
CA VAL A 153 10.57 26.64 -10.31
C VAL A 153 9.49 26.65 -11.39
N ARG A 154 9.11 27.83 -11.86
CA ARG A 154 8.27 28.02 -13.05
C ARG A 154 9.17 28.14 -14.28
N GLY A 155 8.79 27.49 -15.37
CA GLY A 155 9.53 27.60 -16.63
C GLY A 155 10.75 26.69 -16.72
N GLY A 156 11.21 26.49 -17.96
CA GLY A 156 12.37 25.67 -18.26
C GLY A 156 12.14 24.16 -18.07
N ASP A 157 10.89 23.69 -18.02
CA ASP A 157 10.55 22.28 -18.17
C ASP A 157 10.50 21.88 -19.66
N PHE A 158 10.57 20.58 -19.97
CA PHE A 158 10.64 20.09 -21.36
C PHE A 158 9.41 20.46 -22.19
N ASN A 159 8.24 20.55 -21.55
CA ASN A 159 6.99 20.93 -22.20
C ASN A 159 6.76 22.44 -22.23
N ASP A 160 7.63 23.22 -21.56
CA ASP A 160 7.52 24.66 -21.57
C ASP A 160 7.97 25.22 -22.92
N GLN A 161 7.41 26.37 -23.28
CA GLN A 161 7.89 27.10 -24.44
C GLN A 161 9.36 27.51 -24.20
N PRO A 162 10.25 27.38 -25.20
CA PRO A 162 11.68 27.70 -25.03
C PRO A 162 12.00 29.11 -24.52
N ALA A 163 11.04 30.04 -24.63
CA ALA A 163 11.16 31.42 -24.18
C ALA A 163 10.44 31.70 -22.85
N MET A 164 9.87 30.69 -22.18
CA MET A 164 9.24 30.87 -20.88
C MET A 164 10.32 31.29 -19.85
N PRO A 165 10.15 32.42 -19.15
CA PRO A 165 11.09 32.83 -18.10
C PRO A 165 11.18 31.76 -17.02
N VAL A 166 12.41 31.45 -16.59
CA VAL A 166 12.63 30.61 -15.41
C VAL A 166 12.53 31.52 -14.20
N ASP A 167 11.56 31.25 -13.33
CA ASP A 167 11.34 31.98 -12.09
C ASP A 167 11.36 31.04 -10.90
N THR A 168 11.96 31.47 -9.80
CA THR A 168 12.06 30.70 -8.55
C THR A 168 11.22 31.41 -7.51
N ILE A 169 10.19 30.71 -7.02
CA ILE A 169 9.18 31.28 -6.13
C ILE A 169 9.28 30.57 -4.79
N GLU A 170 9.48 31.36 -3.73
CA GLU A 170 9.31 30.90 -2.35
C GLU A 170 7.82 30.93 -2.01
N VAL A 171 7.27 29.77 -1.66
CA VAL A 171 5.88 29.59 -1.26
C VAL A 171 5.87 29.35 0.24
N THR A 172 5.10 30.14 0.97
CA THR A 172 5.02 30.06 2.44
C THR A 172 3.59 29.81 2.89
N GLY A 173 3.40 28.99 3.92
CA GLY A 173 2.07 28.76 4.49
C GLY A 173 1.15 27.89 3.63
N ALA A 174 1.70 27.08 2.72
CA ALA A 174 0.95 26.27 1.77
C ALA A 174 0.55 24.90 2.34
N ARG A 175 -0.37 24.22 1.65
CA ARG A 175 -0.86 22.90 2.07
C ARG A 175 0.11 21.79 1.65
N LEU A 176 0.32 20.80 2.52
CA LEU A 176 0.99 19.55 2.15
C LEU A 176 -0.05 18.43 1.97
N MET A 177 -0.27 17.98 0.73
CA MET A 177 -1.22 16.92 0.38
C MET A 177 -0.55 15.55 0.53
N LYS A 178 -0.52 15.04 1.77
CA LYS A 178 0.15 13.80 2.17
C LYS A 178 -0.68 12.96 3.16
N LYS A 179 -1.60 13.58 3.90
CA LYS A 179 -2.35 12.94 4.99
C LYS A 179 -3.29 11.86 4.42
N PRO A 180 -3.10 10.57 4.73
CA PRO A 180 -3.97 9.52 4.22
C PRO A 180 -5.33 9.57 4.93
N VAL A 181 -6.41 9.57 4.15
CA VAL A 181 -7.79 9.53 4.66
C VAL A 181 -8.52 8.35 4.02
N ALA A 182 -9.04 7.44 4.83
CA ALA A 182 -9.89 6.37 4.33
C ALA A 182 -11.24 6.91 3.88
N VAL A 183 -11.62 6.57 2.65
CA VAL A 183 -12.93 6.90 2.06
C VAL A 183 -13.91 5.76 2.33
N THR A 184 -13.45 4.52 2.11
CA THR A 184 -14.25 3.31 2.33
C THR A 184 -13.47 2.32 3.19
N LEU A 185 -14.13 1.80 4.22
CA LEU A 185 -13.55 0.92 5.24
C LEU A 185 -14.28 -0.42 5.28
N ARG A 186 -13.51 -1.51 5.50
CA ARG A 186 -14.02 -2.86 5.73
C ARG A 186 -13.48 -3.43 7.03
N ASP A 187 -14.29 -4.19 7.75
CA ASP A 187 -13.84 -4.83 8.99
C ASP A 187 -12.81 -5.92 8.68
N ARG A 188 -11.73 -5.95 9.45
CA ARG A 188 -10.69 -6.96 9.33
C ARG A 188 -11.24 -8.34 9.73
N PRO A 189 -11.17 -9.36 8.86
CA PRO A 189 -11.54 -10.71 9.25
C PRO A 189 -10.43 -11.39 10.04
N TRP A 190 -10.79 -12.46 10.76
CA TRP A 190 -9.83 -13.36 11.38
C TRP A 190 -9.03 -14.14 10.31
N ALA A 191 -9.72 -14.58 9.25
CA ALA A 191 -9.09 -15.22 8.10
C ALA A 191 -9.89 -15.00 6.82
N TYR A 192 -9.21 -14.98 5.69
CA TYR A 192 -9.82 -15.09 4.36
C TYR A 192 -9.88 -16.56 3.93
N VAL A 193 -10.88 -16.92 3.14
CA VAL A 193 -11.07 -18.29 2.63
C VAL A 193 -11.16 -18.23 1.11
N LEU A 194 -10.29 -19.00 0.45
CA LEU A 194 -10.19 -19.07 -1.00
C LEU A 194 -10.57 -20.47 -1.51
N PRO A 195 -11.16 -20.58 -2.71
CA PRO A 195 -11.44 -21.87 -3.33
C PRO A 195 -10.19 -22.75 -3.44
N ARG A 196 -10.35 -24.07 -3.26
CA ARG A 196 -9.24 -25.05 -3.27
C ARG A 196 -8.39 -25.08 -4.55
N ASP A 197 -8.95 -24.56 -5.64
CA ASP A 197 -8.41 -24.50 -6.99
C ASP A 197 -8.03 -23.05 -7.39
N ALA A 198 -8.01 -22.11 -6.44
CA ALA A 198 -7.41 -20.78 -6.61
C ALA A 198 -5.87 -20.82 -6.53
N GLU A 199 -5.24 -21.77 -7.25
CA GLU A 199 -3.80 -22.05 -7.17
C GLU A 199 -2.94 -20.82 -7.52
N ASP A 200 -3.33 -20.04 -8.52
CA ASP A 200 -2.60 -18.85 -8.95
C ASP A 200 -2.61 -17.73 -7.89
N ALA A 201 -3.73 -17.56 -7.18
CA ALA A 201 -3.84 -16.60 -6.10
C ALA A 201 -2.96 -17.03 -4.92
N VAL A 202 -3.03 -18.30 -4.53
CA VAL A 202 -2.18 -18.86 -3.46
C VAL A 202 -0.70 -18.80 -3.82
N ALA A 203 -0.32 -19.12 -5.06
CA ALA A 203 1.05 -19.01 -5.51
C ALA A 203 1.58 -17.56 -5.46
N LEU A 204 0.71 -16.57 -5.71
CA LEU A 204 1.07 -15.16 -5.52
C LEU A 204 1.26 -14.84 -4.03
N LEU A 205 0.34 -15.23 -3.15
CA LEU A 205 0.46 -15.01 -1.71
C LEU A 205 1.76 -15.63 -1.14
N LEU A 206 2.04 -16.89 -1.48
CA LEU A 206 3.24 -17.59 -1.03
C LEU A 206 4.53 -16.94 -1.53
N ARG A 207 4.52 -16.30 -2.72
CA ARG A 207 5.67 -15.53 -3.23
C ARG A 207 5.99 -14.30 -2.37
N HIS A 208 5.00 -13.78 -1.66
CA HIS A 208 5.18 -12.70 -0.69
C HIS A 208 5.51 -13.21 0.72
N ASP A 209 5.75 -14.52 0.90
CA ASP A 209 5.91 -15.19 2.20
C ASP A 209 4.68 -15.10 3.11
N ILE A 210 3.49 -14.93 2.53
CA ILE A 210 2.23 -14.98 3.29
C ILE A 210 1.96 -16.43 3.68
N THR A 211 1.71 -16.65 4.97
CA THR A 211 1.27 -17.94 5.50
C THR A 211 -0.12 -18.27 4.98
N VAL A 212 -0.23 -19.41 4.29
CA VAL A 212 -1.49 -19.98 3.81
C VAL A 212 -1.65 -21.37 4.42
N GLU A 213 -2.85 -21.65 4.92
CA GLU A 213 -3.27 -22.95 5.40
C GLU A 213 -4.22 -23.61 4.40
N GLN A 214 -4.33 -24.93 4.48
CA GLN A 214 -5.26 -25.74 3.70
C GLN A 214 -6.04 -26.68 4.61
N LEU A 215 -7.36 -26.71 4.46
CA LEU A 215 -8.24 -27.59 5.24
C LEU A 215 -7.96 -29.06 4.95
N LEU A 216 -7.85 -29.88 6.01
CA LEU A 216 -7.60 -31.32 5.93
C LEU A 216 -8.90 -32.12 5.78
N GLU A 217 -10.02 -31.59 6.25
CA GLU A 217 -11.34 -32.21 6.18
C GLU A 217 -12.42 -31.18 5.82
N PRO A 218 -13.58 -31.62 5.30
CA PRO A 218 -14.70 -30.71 5.05
C PRO A 218 -15.22 -30.06 6.35
N VAL A 219 -15.64 -28.80 6.26
CA VAL A 219 -16.17 -28.03 7.39
C VAL A 219 -17.30 -27.10 6.94
N THR A 220 -18.28 -26.89 7.80
CA THR A 220 -19.34 -25.89 7.60
C THR A 220 -19.00 -24.64 8.41
N LEU A 221 -18.93 -23.47 7.76
CA LEU A 221 -18.53 -22.21 8.39
C LEU A 221 -19.58 -21.14 8.17
N GLU A 222 -19.77 -20.27 9.16
CA GLU A 222 -20.39 -18.97 8.95
C GLU A 222 -19.32 -18.02 8.38
N VAL A 223 -19.61 -17.44 7.22
CA VAL A 223 -18.70 -16.55 6.51
C VAL A 223 -19.41 -15.30 6.02
N GLN A 224 -18.66 -14.21 5.92
CA GLN A 224 -19.05 -13.04 5.15
C GLN A 224 -18.53 -13.12 3.72
N ALA A 225 -19.27 -12.56 2.79
CA ALA A 225 -18.83 -12.32 1.42
C ALA A 225 -19.50 -11.06 0.85
N TYR A 226 -19.05 -10.63 -0.31
CA TYR A 226 -19.63 -9.51 -1.03
C TYR A 226 -20.53 -10.00 -2.16
N THR A 227 -21.69 -9.38 -2.35
CA THR A 227 -22.38 -9.49 -3.64
C THR A 227 -21.62 -8.69 -4.70
N VAL A 228 -21.70 -9.12 -5.96
CA VAL A 228 -21.06 -8.45 -7.09
C VAL A 228 -22.09 -7.54 -7.75
N ALA A 229 -21.90 -6.23 -7.59
CA ALA A 229 -22.70 -5.21 -8.27
C ALA A 229 -22.29 -5.04 -9.73
N GLY A 230 -21.00 -5.28 -10.04
CA GLY A 230 -20.46 -5.14 -11.38
C GLY A 230 -19.04 -5.69 -11.51
N VAL A 231 -18.59 -5.87 -12.75
CA VAL A 231 -17.21 -6.27 -13.09
C VAL A 231 -16.73 -5.38 -14.21
N GLU A 232 -15.62 -4.70 -13.98
CA GLU A 232 -14.99 -3.82 -14.96
C GLU A 232 -13.66 -4.38 -15.43
N HIS A 233 -13.37 -4.20 -16.71
CA HIS A 233 -12.09 -4.57 -17.32
C HIS A 233 -11.42 -3.32 -17.90
N GLU A 234 -10.27 -2.92 -17.36
CA GLU A 234 -9.54 -1.74 -17.80
C GLU A 234 -8.19 -2.12 -18.40
N ARG A 235 -7.78 -1.46 -19.49
CA ARG A 235 -6.40 -1.58 -19.98
C ARG A 235 -5.50 -0.60 -19.25
N GLN A 236 -4.50 -1.10 -18.54
CA GLN A 236 -3.46 -0.30 -17.90
C GLN A 236 -2.19 -0.28 -18.77
N TYR A 237 -1.43 0.81 -18.74
CA TYR A 237 -0.23 0.99 -19.58
C TYR A 237 0.85 -0.10 -19.36
N ASN A 238 0.89 -0.69 -18.16
CA ASN A 238 1.85 -1.71 -17.73
C ASN A 238 1.24 -3.11 -17.48
N HIS A 239 -0.05 -3.33 -17.76
CA HIS A 239 -0.72 -4.61 -17.51
C HIS A 239 -1.79 -4.93 -18.56
N GLN A 240 -1.91 -6.21 -18.96
CA GLN A 240 -3.02 -6.64 -19.81
C GLN A 240 -4.31 -6.65 -18.98
N ALA A 241 -5.34 -5.92 -19.42
CA ALA A 241 -6.71 -5.90 -18.91
C ALA A 241 -6.89 -6.26 -17.40
N VAL A 242 -6.78 -5.27 -16.52
CA VAL A 242 -7.03 -5.45 -15.08
C VAL A 242 -8.53 -5.66 -14.84
N THR A 243 -8.88 -6.53 -13.90
CA THR A 243 -10.27 -6.76 -13.52
C THR A 243 -10.58 -6.15 -12.17
N ARG A 244 -11.63 -5.33 -12.09
CA ARG A 244 -12.16 -4.79 -10.83
C ARG A 244 -13.54 -5.34 -10.56
N ILE A 245 -13.77 -5.75 -9.31
CA ILE A 245 -15.10 -6.14 -8.83
C ILE A 245 -15.70 -4.93 -8.12
N GLN A 246 -16.85 -4.47 -8.61
CA GLN A 246 -17.69 -3.53 -7.87
C GLN A 246 -18.50 -4.35 -6.87
N VAL A 247 -18.23 -4.12 -5.59
CA VAL A 247 -18.92 -4.79 -4.49
C VAL A 247 -20.28 -4.14 -4.25
N GLY A 248 -21.29 -4.98 -4.01
CA GLY A 248 -22.59 -4.58 -3.50
C GLY A 248 -22.65 -4.73 -1.97
N ASP A 249 -23.57 -5.57 -1.52
CA ASP A 249 -23.84 -5.78 -0.10
C ASP A 249 -22.87 -6.77 0.54
N VAL A 250 -22.61 -6.57 1.83
CA VAL A 250 -21.99 -7.61 2.68
C VAL A 250 -23.10 -8.59 3.09
N ILE A 251 -22.90 -9.86 2.80
CA ILE A 251 -23.81 -10.93 3.21
C ILE A 251 -23.11 -11.87 4.19
N THR A 252 -23.85 -12.35 5.18
CA THR A 252 -23.44 -13.45 6.06
C THR A 252 -24.19 -14.71 5.66
N GLN A 253 -23.48 -15.82 5.50
CA GLN A 253 -24.06 -17.10 5.14
C GLN A 253 -23.31 -18.26 5.77
N THR A 254 -24.04 -19.36 6.01
CA THR A 254 -23.45 -20.65 6.35
C THR A 254 -23.12 -21.41 5.07
N ARG A 255 -21.87 -21.87 4.93
CA ARG A 255 -21.39 -22.54 3.72
C ARG A 255 -20.51 -23.74 4.05
N ASP A 256 -20.66 -24.80 3.25
CA ASP A 256 -19.79 -25.97 3.31
C ASP A 256 -18.53 -25.74 2.47
N PHE A 257 -17.38 -26.01 3.08
CA PHE A 257 -16.07 -25.96 2.45
C PHE A 257 -15.45 -27.35 2.44
N PRO A 258 -15.04 -27.89 1.27
CA PRO A 258 -14.41 -29.20 1.20
C PRO A 258 -12.96 -29.16 1.72
N ALA A 259 -12.41 -30.33 2.00
CA ALA A 259 -10.97 -30.50 2.16
C ALA A 259 -10.21 -29.94 0.94
N GLY A 260 -9.05 -29.33 1.19
CA GLY A 260 -8.26 -28.64 0.19
C GLY A 260 -8.56 -27.14 0.06
N THR A 261 -9.63 -26.63 0.68
CA THR A 261 -9.92 -25.18 0.70
C THR A 261 -8.80 -24.42 1.40
N TYR A 262 -8.41 -23.27 0.86
CA TYR A 262 -7.36 -22.45 1.45
C TYR A 262 -7.91 -21.48 2.47
N VAL A 263 -7.16 -21.29 3.55
CA VAL A 263 -7.44 -20.35 4.63
C VAL A 263 -6.22 -19.49 4.82
N VAL A 264 -6.39 -18.17 4.85
CA VAL A 264 -5.31 -17.19 5.00
C VAL A 264 -5.56 -16.38 6.26
N PRO A 265 -4.96 -16.76 7.41
CA PRO A 265 -5.12 -16.04 8.66
C PRO A 265 -4.59 -14.60 8.54
N THR A 266 -5.26 -13.63 9.15
CA THR A 266 -4.75 -12.26 9.21
C THR A 266 -3.79 -12.05 10.40
N SER A 267 -3.76 -12.99 11.36
CA SER A 267 -2.83 -12.99 12.49
C SER A 267 -1.44 -13.49 12.09
N GLN A 268 -0.74 -12.68 11.30
CA GLN A 268 0.62 -12.95 10.87
C GLN A 268 1.37 -11.64 10.64
N TYR A 269 2.70 -11.72 10.52
CA TYR A 269 3.57 -10.56 10.26
C TYR A 269 3.09 -9.73 9.06
N LEU A 270 2.55 -10.37 8.03
CA LEU A 270 2.06 -9.74 6.81
C LEU A 270 0.54 -9.47 6.82
N GLY A 271 -0.12 -9.49 7.99
CA GLY A 271 -1.58 -9.38 8.09
C GLY A 271 -2.19 -8.12 7.47
N ARG A 272 -1.45 -7.00 7.46
CA ARG A 272 -1.82 -5.78 6.71
C ARG A 272 -1.81 -6.03 5.20
N LEU A 273 -0.74 -6.61 4.67
CA LEU A 273 -0.64 -6.99 3.26
C LEU A 273 -1.68 -8.05 2.86
N VAL A 274 -1.94 -9.05 3.70
CA VAL A 274 -2.99 -10.07 3.48
C VAL A 274 -4.34 -9.42 3.22
N ALA A 275 -4.75 -8.51 4.12
CA ALA A 275 -5.99 -7.76 3.97
C ALA A 275 -6.02 -6.99 2.65
N HIS A 276 -4.93 -6.29 2.32
CA HIS A 276 -4.87 -5.53 1.08
C HIS A 276 -4.90 -6.41 -0.18
N MET A 277 -4.32 -7.61 -0.13
CA MET A 277 -4.28 -8.53 -1.26
C MET A 277 -5.58 -9.32 -1.46
N LEU A 278 -6.44 -9.41 -0.44
CA LEU A 278 -7.63 -10.28 -0.44
C LEU A 278 -8.95 -9.53 -0.27
N GLU A 279 -8.96 -8.27 0.15
CA GLU A 279 -10.12 -7.40 -0.04
C GLU A 279 -10.26 -7.03 -1.52
N VAL A 280 -11.34 -7.47 -2.15
CA VAL A 280 -11.53 -7.37 -3.62
C VAL A 280 -11.71 -5.94 -4.14
N GLU A 281 -11.95 -4.98 -3.24
CA GLU A 281 -12.12 -3.56 -3.57
C GLU A 281 -10.81 -2.76 -3.59
N THR A 282 -9.73 -3.30 -3.02
CA THR A 282 -8.44 -2.59 -2.98
C THR A 282 -7.83 -2.47 -4.37
N GLU A 283 -6.93 -1.51 -4.58
CA GLU A 283 -6.34 -1.27 -5.90
C GLU A 283 -5.32 -2.35 -6.34
N ASP A 284 -4.91 -3.25 -5.46
CA ASP A 284 -3.73 -4.12 -5.60
C ASP A 284 -3.96 -5.58 -5.15
N ASN A 285 -5.18 -6.10 -5.28
CA ASN A 285 -5.55 -7.46 -4.87
C ASN A 285 -5.34 -8.56 -5.93
N VAL A 286 -5.50 -9.82 -5.52
CA VAL A 286 -5.37 -11.00 -6.38
C VAL A 286 -6.31 -11.01 -7.60
N VAL A 287 -7.46 -10.33 -7.54
CA VAL A 287 -8.39 -10.18 -8.67
C VAL A 287 -7.84 -9.15 -9.65
N TYR A 288 -7.38 -8.00 -9.16
CA TYR A 288 -6.75 -6.95 -9.98
C TYR A 288 -5.58 -7.51 -10.81
N TRP A 289 -4.78 -8.39 -10.20
CA TRP A 289 -3.61 -9.04 -10.81
C TRP A 289 -3.94 -10.34 -11.58
N ASN A 290 -5.21 -10.53 -11.96
CA ASN A 290 -5.70 -11.63 -12.79
C ASN A 290 -5.38 -13.03 -12.25
N ARG A 291 -5.31 -13.21 -10.92
CA ARG A 291 -5.06 -14.51 -10.27
C ARG A 291 -6.32 -15.27 -9.89
N MET A 292 -7.47 -14.67 -10.14
CA MET A 292 -8.78 -15.24 -9.81
C MET A 292 -9.78 -15.14 -10.97
N ASP A 293 -9.35 -14.87 -12.20
CA ASP A 293 -10.24 -14.63 -13.36
C ASP A 293 -11.26 -15.75 -13.59
N ALA A 294 -10.88 -17.01 -13.35
CA ALA A 294 -11.78 -18.16 -13.48
C ALA A 294 -12.97 -18.14 -12.52
N TRP A 295 -12.88 -17.36 -11.44
CA TRP A 295 -13.84 -17.25 -10.36
C TRP A 295 -14.71 -16.01 -10.41
N ILE A 296 -14.38 -15.06 -11.29
CA ILE A 296 -15.11 -13.81 -11.39
C ILE A 296 -16.46 -14.10 -12.06
N PRO A 297 -17.60 -13.76 -11.41
CA PRO A 297 -18.90 -13.98 -12.00
C PRO A 297 -19.03 -13.26 -13.35
N ARG A 298 -19.62 -13.92 -14.35
CA ARG A 298 -19.83 -13.30 -15.65
C ARG A 298 -20.97 -12.28 -15.57
N PRO A 299 -20.87 -11.13 -16.25
CA PRO A 299 -21.98 -10.17 -16.32
C PRO A 299 -23.27 -10.86 -16.76
N GLY A 300 -24.34 -10.74 -15.95
CA GLY A 300 -25.65 -11.31 -16.24
C GLY A 300 -25.85 -12.79 -15.90
N SER A 301 -24.86 -13.49 -15.31
CA SER A 301 -25.08 -14.86 -14.81
C SER A 301 -25.72 -14.83 -13.42
N THR A 302 -27.06 -14.79 -13.36
CA THR A 302 -27.80 -15.14 -12.14
C THR A 302 -28.04 -16.64 -12.14
N SER A 303 -27.29 -17.40 -11.32
CA SER A 303 -27.60 -18.81 -11.10
C SER A 303 -28.78 -18.92 -10.15
N GLY A 304 -29.98 -19.21 -10.68
CA GLY A 304 -31.15 -19.51 -9.86
C GLY A 304 -31.79 -18.31 -9.14
N GLY A 305 -31.47 -17.07 -9.54
CA GLY A 305 -32.01 -15.85 -8.94
C GLY A 305 -31.26 -15.33 -7.71
N GLU A 306 -30.21 -16.03 -7.27
CA GLU A 306 -29.30 -15.55 -6.24
C GLU A 306 -28.28 -14.55 -6.83
N PRO A 307 -27.91 -13.50 -6.08
CA PRO A 307 -26.89 -12.56 -6.51
C PRO A 307 -25.55 -13.26 -6.67
N ALA A 308 -24.78 -12.83 -7.67
CA ALA A 308 -23.40 -13.27 -7.83
C ALA A 308 -22.56 -12.85 -6.62
N ILE A 309 -21.71 -13.74 -6.11
CA ILE A 309 -20.89 -13.53 -4.91
C ILE A 309 -19.42 -13.46 -5.30
N ALA A 310 -18.68 -12.53 -4.71
CA ALA A 310 -17.24 -12.43 -4.88
C ALA A 310 -16.55 -13.71 -4.33
N PRO A 311 -15.52 -14.22 -5.00
CA PRO A 311 -15.00 -15.57 -4.75
C PRO A 311 -14.05 -15.67 -3.54
N ILE A 312 -13.99 -14.65 -2.68
CA ILE A 312 -13.19 -14.62 -1.46
C ILE A 312 -14.13 -14.44 -0.28
N TYR A 313 -14.11 -15.38 0.65
CA TYR A 313 -14.95 -15.36 1.85
C TYR A 313 -14.14 -14.93 3.07
N LYS A 314 -14.84 -14.48 4.11
CA LYS A 314 -14.27 -13.92 5.33
C LYS A 314 -14.80 -14.66 6.55
N ILE A 315 -13.92 -15.23 7.35
CA ILE A 315 -14.26 -15.72 8.69
C ILE A 315 -14.03 -14.56 9.66
N MET A 316 -15.10 -14.09 10.29
CA MET A 316 -15.03 -12.90 11.17
C MET A 316 -14.66 -13.24 12.60
N THR A 317 -14.85 -14.48 13.04
CA THR A 317 -14.62 -14.92 14.41
C THR A 317 -13.51 -15.97 14.48
N PRO A 318 -12.65 -15.94 15.52
CA PRO A 318 -11.65 -16.98 15.72
C PRO A 318 -12.29 -18.37 15.70
N THR A 319 -11.81 -19.23 14.79
CA THR A 319 -12.40 -20.54 14.54
C THR A 319 -11.31 -21.61 14.56
N ILE A 320 -11.53 -22.70 15.28
CA ILE A 320 -10.61 -23.84 15.28
C ILE A 320 -10.85 -24.63 13.99
N LEU A 321 -9.82 -24.77 13.17
CA LEU A 321 -9.86 -25.48 11.90
C LEU A 321 -8.85 -26.62 11.91
N SER A 322 -9.24 -27.75 11.31
CA SER A 322 -8.32 -28.85 11.00
C SER A 322 -7.62 -28.51 9.68
N SER A 323 -6.44 -27.93 9.76
CA SER A 323 -5.68 -27.40 8.63
C SER A 323 -4.18 -27.73 8.72
N SER A 324 -3.47 -27.59 7.60
CA SER A 324 -2.02 -27.69 7.51
C SER A 324 -1.45 -26.56 6.67
N LEU A 325 -0.19 -26.18 6.92
CA LEU A 325 0.50 -25.17 6.12
C LEU A 325 0.68 -25.61 4.66
N VAL A 326 0.51 -24.68 3.74
CA VAL A 326 0.81 -24.88 2.33
C VAL A 326 2.28 -24.55 2.10
N GLU A 327 3.04 -25.54 1.63
CA GLU A 327 4.45 -25.35 1.29
C GLU A 327 4.60 -24.62 -0.05
N PRO A 328 5.60 -23.70 -0.18
CA PRO A 328 5.96 -23.12 -1.46
C PRO A 328 6.35 -24.23 -2.45
N ARG A 329 5.76 -24.22 -3.65
CA ARG A 329 6.14 -25.11 -4.75
C ARG A 329 7.17 -24.47 -5.66
#